data_AF-A0A6A3JVH2-F1
#
_entry.id   AF-A0A6A3JVH2-F1
#
_cell.length_a   1.000
_cell.length_b   1.000
_cell.length_c   1.000
_cell.angle_alpha   90.00
_cell.angle_beta   90.00
_cell.angle_gamma   90.00
#
_symmetry.space_group_name_H-M   'P 1'
#
loop_
_entity.id
_entity.type
_entity.pdbx_description
1 polymer ?
#
loop_
_entity_poly.entity_id
_entity_poly.type
_entity_poly.pdbx_seq_one_letter_code
_entity_poly.pdbx_strand_id
1 'polypeptide(L)'
;MDGGLQLEFSVKIKVHQSACTAKFVFNLAPVSRIHALETKLQEVEGELAAARACLQKARVVFLEGSTANVDGRLQWKPTERNDFEVTDDGSAIRFLVAGWYVISLVMFLAPQPAGAYIEFLINGEDFDSGEIIPFNGDRDVSACIGSSIRFDKDDKLSFIAVDYQRSVGAGITITKIGD
;
A
#
# COMPACT_ATOMS: atom_id res chain seq x y z
N MET A 1 22.92 -44.44 11.48
CA MET A 1 23.01 -43.34 10.50
C MET A 1 21.92 -42.34 10.87
N ASP A 2 22.26 -41.34 11.68
CA ASP A 2 21.29 -40.33 12.15
C ASP A 2 21.20 -39.20 11.12
N GLY A 3 20.10 -39.19 10.36
CA GLY A 3 19.75 -38.08 9.47
C GLY A 3 19.05 -36.97 10.26
N GLY A 4 19.83 -36.06 10.85
CA GLY A 4 19.29 -34.82 11.44
C GLY A 4 18.93 -33.81 10.35
N LEU A 5 17.75 -33.20 10.44
CA LEU A 5 17.32 -32.13 9.53
C LEU A 5 17.84 -30.78 10.03
N GLN A 6 18.58 -30.08 9.18
CA GLN A 6 19.16 -28.76 9.48
C GLN A 6 18.53 -27.72 8.56
N LEU A 7 18.08 -26.61 9.14
CA LEU A 7 17.56 -25.46 8.41
C LEU A 7 18.55 -24.30 8.54
N GLU A 8 19.10 -23.84 7.42
CA GLU A 8 19.92 -22.63 7.37
C GLU A 8 19.07 -21.48 6.81
N PHE A 9 19.01 -20.39 7.58
CA PHE A 9 18.36 -19.15 7.17
C PHE A 9 19.38 -18.02 7.20
N SER A 10 19.55 -17.37 6.04
CA SER A 10 20.51 -16.29 5.88
C SER A 10 19.78 -15.03 5.42
N VAL A 11 19.95 -13.93 6.17
CA VAL A 11 19.39 -12.62 5.80
C VAL A 11 20.53 -11.65 5.57
N LYS A 12 20.51 -11.01 4.41
CA LYS A 12 21.40 -9.89 4.11
C LYS A 12 20.69 -8.61 4.51
N ILE A 13 21.27 -7.90 5.47
CA ILE A 13 20.77 -6.61 5.94
C ILE A 13 21.75 -5.55 5.45
N LYS A 14 21.23 -4.58 4.71
CA LYS A 14 21.99 -3.42 4.25
C LYS A 14 21.38 -2.18 4.87
N VAL A 15 22.21 -1.40 5.57
CA VAL A 15 21.82 -0.10 6.14
C VAL A 15 22.87 0.92 5.74
N HIS A 16 22.43 1.95 5.00
CA HIS A 16 23.30 2.94 4.34
C HIS A 16 24.43 2.28 3.50
N GLN A 17 25.70 2.52 3.85
CA GLN A 17 26.88 2.00 3.12
C GLN A 17 27.41 0.67 3.66
N SER A 18 26.79 0.12 4.71
CA SER A 18 27.23 -1.13 5.34
C SER A 18 26.27 -2.26 5.03
N ALA A 19 26.84 -3.41 4.70
CA ALA A 19 26.13 -4.66 4.47
C ALA A 19 26.62 -5.70 5.47
N CYS A 20 25.74 -6.26 6.28
CA CYS A 20 26.02 -7.45 7.07
C CYS A 20 25.12 -8.59 6.63
N THR A 21 25.65 -9.81 6.72
CA THR A 21 24.85 -11.01 6.49
C THR A 21 24.73 -11.72 7.82
N ALA A 22 23.52 -11.78 8.36
CA ALA A 22 23.24 -12.59 9.52
C ALA A 22 22.86 -13.99 9.03
N LYS A 23 23.64 -14.99 9.46
CA LYS A 23 23.36 -16.40 9.19
C LYS A 23 22.93 -17.10 10.46
N PHE A 24 21.81 -17.80 10.39
CA PHE A 24 21.26 -18.59 11.49
C PHE A 24 21.13 -20.04 11.02
N VAL A 25 21.68 -20.96 11.81
CA VAL A 25 21.63 -22.41 11.54
C VAL A 25 20.88 -23.08 12.66
N PHE A 26 19.81 -23.79 12.32
CA PHE A 26 18.94 -24.48 13.27
C PHE A 26 19.04 -25.99 13.06
N ASN A 27 19.46 -26.72 14.10
CA ASN A 27 19.44 -28.17 14.12
C ASN A 27 18.12 -28.63 14.74
N LEU A 28 17.28 -29.31 13.97
CA LEU A 28 15.92 -29.64 14.39
C LEU A 28 15.89 -31.03 15.07
N ALA A 29 15.44 -31.08 16.32
CA ALA A 29 15.12 -32.31 17.04
C ALA A 29 13.61 -32.63 16.90
N PRO A 30 13.18 -33.91 17.00
CA PRO A 30 11.77 -34.25 16.92
C PRO A 30 11.07 -33.82 18.22
N VAL A 31 10.11 -32.88 18.12
CA VAL A 31 9.29 -32.42 19.24
C VAL A 31 7.85 -32.89 19.03
N SER A 32 7.14 -33.20 20.11
CA SER A 32 5.69 -33.44 20.13
C SER A 32 4.92 -32.23 19.57
N ARG A 33 4.63 -32.32 18.27
CA ARG A 33 4.28 -31.20 17.38
C ARG A 33 2.99 -30.45 17.70
N ILE A 34 2.00 -31.06 18.35
CA ILE A 34 0.64 -30.53 18.34
C ILE A 34 0.47 -29.36 19.33
N HIS A 35 0.88 -29.53 20.59
CA HIS A 35 0.64 -28.49 21.60
C HIS A 35 1.44 -27.20 21.35
N ALA A 36 2.71 -27.33 20.93
CA ALA A 36 3.53 -26.15 20.60
C ALA A 36 3.03 -25.41 19.34
N LEU A 37 2.43 -26.12 18.39
CA LEU A 37 1.78 -25.50 17.24
C LEU A 37 0.45 -24.85 17.62
N GLU A 38 -0.36 -25.47 18.48
CA GLU A 38 -1.61 -24.90 18.98
C GLU A 38 -1.37 -23.61 19.77
N THR A 39 -0.37 -23.59 20.66
CA THR A 39 -0.01 -22.38 21.42
C THR A 39 0.46 -21.26 20.48
N LYS A 40 1.31 -21.57 19.50
CA LYS A 40 1.76 -20.56 18.52
C LYS A 40 0.64 -20.08 17.62
N LEU A 41 -0.30 -20.95 17.26
CA LEU A 41 -1.46 -20.58 16.46
C LEU A 41 -2.37 -19.62 17.24
N GLN A 42 -2.63 -19.91 18.53
CA GLN A 42 -3.39 -19.01 19.40
C GLN A 42 -2.71 -17.67 19.61
N GLU A 43 -1.37 -17.64 19.74
CA GLU A 43 -0.59 -16.41 19.85
C GLU A 43 -0.72 -15.55 18.58
N VAL A 44 -0.58 -16.17 17.40
CA VAL A 44 -0.75 -15.49 16.10
C VAL A 44 -2.20 -15.00 15.91
N GLU A 45 -3.20 -15.78 16.30
CA GLU A 45 -4.61 -15.37 16.27
C GLU A 45 -4.87 -14.18 17.21
N GLY A 46 -4.25 -14.17 18.39
CA GLY A 46 -4.31 -13.07 19.34
C GLY A 46 -3.66 -11.79 18.82
N GLU A 47 -2.46 -11.88 18.26
CA GLU A 47 -1.78 -10.76 17.61
C GLU A 47 -2.56 -10.23 16.40
N LEU A 48 -3.16 -11.12 15.61
CA LEU A 48 -4.00 -10.74 14.48
C LEU A 48 -5.29 -10.03 14.93
N ALA A 49 -5.91 -10.51 16.01
CA ALA A 49 -7.07 -9.84 16.60
C ALA A 49 -6.70 -8.45 17.17
N ALA A 50 -5.54 -8.35 17.83
CA ALA A 50 -5.02 -7.08 18.34
C ALA A 50 -4.68 -6.10 17.20
N ALA A 51 -4.03 -6.57 16.13
CA ALA A 51 -3.74 -5.79 14.95
C ALA A 51 -5.02 -5.31 14.25
N ARG A 52 -6.02 -6.19 14.08
CA ARG A 52 -7.35 -5.83 13.55
C ARG A 52 -8.05 -4.79 14.42
N ALA A 53 -8.01 -4.94 15.75
CA ALA A 53 -8.57 -3.95 16.66
C ALA A 53 -7.83 -2.61 16.59
N CYS A 54 -6.50 -2.63 16.45
CA CYS A 54 -5.70 -1.43 16.20
C CYS A 54 -6.06 -0.77 14.87
N LEU A 55 -6.26 -1.54 13.79
CA LEU A 55 -6.69 -1.03 12.49
C LEU A 55 -8.16 -0.55 12.46
N GLN A 56 -8.99 -0.97 13.41
CA GLN A 56 -10.31 -0.40 13.63
C GLN A 56 -10.25 0.91 14.43
N LYS A 57 -9.27 1.04 15.35
CA LYS A 57 -9.04 2.25 16.15
C LYS A 57 -8.32 3.35 15.36
N ALA A 58 -7.26 2.99 14.64
CA ALA A 58 -6.69 3.82 13.60
C ALA A 58 -7.76 3.90 12.51
N ARG A 59 -8.26 5.08 12.19
CA ARG A 59 -9.30 5.26 11.17
C ARG A 59 -8.69 5.02 9.79
N VAL A 60 -8.34 3.77 9.49
CA VAL A 60 -7.78 3.36 8.22
C VAL A 60 -8.92 3.23 7.22
N VAL A 61 -8.67 3.78 6.07
CA VAL A 61 -9.59 3.87 4.94
C VAL A 61 -8.93 3.13 3.81
N PHE A 62 -9.61 2.13 3.29
CA PHE A 62 -9.21 1.49 2.05
C PHE A 62 -10.26 1.80 1.01
N LEU A 63 -9.84 2.39 -0.10
CA LEU A 63 -10.69 2.68 -1.26
C LEU A 63 -10.11 1.96 -2.46
N GLU A 64 -10.99 1.32 -3.22
CA GLU A 64 -10.63 0.76 -4.52
C GLU A 64 -11.05 1.75 -5.60
N GLY A 65 -10.12 2.03 -6.49
CA GLY A 65 -10.35 2.80 -7.70
C GLY A 65 -10.15 1.94 -8.93
N SER A 66 -10.80 2.33 -10.02
CA SER A 66 -10.46 1.86 -11.35
C SER A 66 -10.31 3.07 -12.25
N THR A 67 -9.42 3.04 -13.24
CA THR A 67 -9.45 4.07 -14.28
C THR A 67 -10.64 3.82 -15.19
N ALA A 68 -11.67 4.66 -15.10
CA ALA A 68 -12.58 4.80 -16.23
C ALA A 68 -11.90 5.73 -17.23
N ASN A 69 -11.81 5.29 -18.48
CA ASN A 69 -11.03 5.92 -19.57
C ASN A 69 -11.60 7.29 -20.01
N VAL A 70 -11.55 8.30 -19.16
CA VAL A 70 -11.63 9.70 -19.59
C VAL A 70 -10.38 10.40 -19.02
N ASP A 71 -9.41 10.64 -19.90
CA ASP A 71 -8.20 11.44 -19.63
C ASP A 71 -7.23 10.91 -18.55
N GLY A 72 -7.17 9.60 -18.33
CA GLY A 72 -6.19 8.97 -17.40
C GLY A 72 -6.48 9.16 -15.91
N ARG A 73 -7.63 9.77 -15.57
CA ARG A 73 -8.05 9.98 -14.17
C ARG A 73 -8.57 8.69 -13.53
N LEU A 74 -8.22 8.49 -12.26
CA LEU A 74 -8.79 7.41 -11.45
C LEU A 74 -10.23 7.72 -11.04
N GLN A 75 -11.09 6.71 -11.13
CA GLN A 75 -12.47 6.76 -10.66
C GLN A 75 -12.63 5.88 -9.43
N TRP A 76 -12.96 6.52 -8.32
CA TRP A 76 -13.12 5.85 -7.02
C TRP A 76 -14.54 5.35 -6.84
N LYS A 77 -14.69 4.17 -6.25
CA LYS A 77 -16.01 3.70 -5.85
C LYS A 77 -16.51 4.58 -4.68
N PRO A 78 -17.77 5.05 -4.72
CA PRO A 78 -18.35 5.79 -3.61
C PRO A 78 -18.16 5.06 -2.29
N THR A 79 -17.83 5.81 -1.24
CA THR A 79 -17.70 5.27 0.11
C THR A 79 -18.32 6.26 1.07
N GLU A 80 -19.26 5.79 1.88
CA GLU A 80 -19.87 6.60 2.94
C GLU A 80 -19.01 6.50 4.20
N ARG A 81 -18.23 7.53 4.48
CA ARG A 81 -17.54 7.72 5.77
C ARG A 81 -17.61 9.17 6.23
N ASN A 82 -17.45 9.37 7.52
CA ASN A 82 -17.57 10.69 8.13
C ASN A 82 -16.36 11.60 7.87
N ASP A 83 -15.21 11.01 7.53
CA ASP A 83 -13.93 11.74 7.47
C ASP A 83 -13.53 12.11 6.03
N PHE A 84 -14.13 11.46 5.03
CA PHE A 84 -13.89 11.67 3.61
C PHE A 84 -15.09 11.19 2.81
N GLU A 85 -15.25 11.76 1.63
CA GLU A 85 -16.22 11.31 0.63
C GLU A 85 -15.56 11.32 -0.75
N VAL A 86 -16.12 10.53 -1.67
CA VAL A 86 -15.75 10.59 -3.08
C VAL A 86 -16.63 11.63 -3.76
N THR A 87 -16.06 12.46 -4.64
CA THR A 87 -16.82 13.45 -5.40
C THR A 87 -17.89 12.80 -6.30
N ASP A 88 -18.94 13.54 -6.65
CA ASP A 88 -20.06 13.03 -7.47
C ASP A 88 -19.62 12.45 -8.82
N ASP A 89 -18.54 13.00 -9.39
CA ASP A 89 -17.93 12.56 -10.64
C ASP A 89 -16.89 11.44 -10.45
N GLY A 90 -16.72 10.92 -9.23
CA GLY A 90 -15.80 9.85 -8.87
C GLY A 90 -14.31 10.18 -8.96
N SER A 91 -13.96 11.41 -9.36
CA SER A 91 -12.59 11.75 -9.78
C SER A 91 -11.64 12.11 -8.64
N ALA A 92 -12.19 12.43 -7.46
CA ALA A 92 -11.41 12.88 -6.31
C ALA A 92 -12.00 12.40 -4.98
N ILE A 93 -11.14 12.40 -3.96
CA ILE A 93 -11.49 12.13 -2.57
C ILE A 93 -11.44 13.47 -1.83
N ARG A 94 -12.58 13.92 -1.29
CA ARG A 94 -12.70 15.15 -0.49
C ARG A 94 -12.53 14.83 0.98
N PHE A 95 -11.67 15.56 1.66
CA PHE A 95 -11.43 15.43 3.09
C PHE A 95 -12.42 16.27 3.89
N LEU A 96 -13.19 15.65 4.78
CA LEU A 96 -14.23 16.33 5.59
C LEU A 96 -13.70 16.84 6.94
N VAL A 97 -12.51 16.38 7.33
CA VAL A 97 -11.85 16.69 8.60
C VAL A 97 -10.41 17.09 8.30
N ALA A 98 -9.95 18.21 8.87
CA ALA A 98 -8.57 18.64 8.75
C ALA A 98 -7.63 17.75 9.60
N GLY A 99 -6.39 17.60 9.14
CA GLY A 99 -5.35 16.93 9.89
C GLY A 99 -4.22 16.37 9.04
N TRP A 100 -3.35 15.61 9.69
CA TRP A 100 -2.27 14.88 9.04
C TRP A 100 -2.72 13.48 8.63
N TYR A 101 -2.42 13.12 7.38
CA TYR A 101 -2.79 11.86 6.78
C TYR A 101 -1.58 11.16 6.17
N VAL A 102 -1.52 9.85 6.32
CA VAL A 102 -0.65 8.97 5.54
C VAL A 102 -1.47 8.37 4.42
N ILE A 103 -0.99 8.55 3.20
CA ILE A 103 -1.60 8.02 1.99
C ILE A 103 -0.65 7.01 1.37
N SER A 104 -1.19 5.90 0.88
CA SER A 104 -0.48 4.92 0.07
C SER A 104 -1.38 4.49 -1.08
N LEU A 105 -0.99 4.83 -2.30
CA LEU A 105 -1.63 4.40 -3.54
C LEU A 105 -0.83 3.24 -4.13
N VAL A 106 -1.55 2.21 -4.57
CA VAL A 106 -1.04 1.15 -5.44
C VAL A 106 -1.81 1.22 -6.74
N MET A 107 -1.12 1.41 -7.86
CA MET A 107 -1.72 1.39 -9.19
C MET A 107 -1.30 0.13 -9.93
N PHE A 108 -2.25 -0.51 -10.60
CA PHE A 108 -2.03 -1.69 -11.44
C PHE A 108 -2.11 -1.27 -12.90
N LEU A 109 -1.00 -1.47 -13.61
CA LEU A 109 -0.81 -1.03 -14.98
C LEU A 109 -0.72 -2.23 -15.91
N ALA A 110 -1.50 -2.17 -16.98
CA ALA A 110 -1.32 -3.04 -18.13
C ALA A 110 0.02 -2.71 -18.83
N PRO A 111 0.53 -3.58 -19.72
CA PRO A 111 1.78 -3.36 -20.41
C PRO A 111 1.78 -2.05 -21.20
N GLN A 112 2.90 -1.32 -21.16
CA GLN A 112 3.00 0.04 -21.69
C GLN A 112 4.09 0.16 -22.75
N PRO A 113 3.86 0.92 -23.83
CA PRO A 113 4.85 1.13 -24.89
C PRO A 113 6.00 2.07 -24.48
N ALA A 114 5.86 2.80 -23.37
CA ALA A 114 6.84 3.73 -22.83
C ALA A 114 6.78 3.75 -21.28
N GLY A 115 7.67 4.52 -20.65
CA GLY A 115 7.57 4.80 -19.22
C GLY A 115 6.35 5.67 -18.91
N ALA A 116 5.94 5.68 -17.65
CA ALA A 116 4.73 6.33 -17.18
C ALA A 116 5.01 7.22 -15.98
N TYR A 117 4.08 8.11 -15.64
CA TYR A 117 4.16 8.85 -14.39
C TYR A 117 2.80 8.99 -13.71
N ILE A 118 2.82 8.96 -12.38
CA ILE A 118 1.61 9.16 -11.55
C ILE A 118 1.73 10.50 -10.86
N GLU A 119 0.79 11.40 -11.13
CA GLU A 119 0.70 12.70 -10.45
C GLU A 119 -0.26 12.67 -9.26
N PHE A 120 0.17 13.30 -8.18
CA PHE A 120 -0.64 13.60 -7.01
C PHE A 120 -1.16 15.00 -7.15
N LEU A 121 -2.48 15.15 -7.21
CA LEU A 121 -3.11 16.45 -7.30
C LEU A 121 -3.84 16.77 -6.00
N ILE A 122 -3.44 17.86 -5.36
CA ILE A 122 -4.18 18.46 -4.26
C ILE A 122 -4.90 19.68 -4.81
N ASN A 123 -6.22 19.67 -4.75
CA ASN A 123 -7.07 20.75 -5.28
C ASN A 123 -6.84 21.04 -6.78
N GLY A 124 -6.32 20.06 -7.52
CA GLY A 124 -5.98 20.20 -8.94
C GLY A 124 -4.58 20.77 -9.20
N GLU A 125 -3.80 21.07 -8.16
CA GLU A 125 -2.40 21.48 -8.27
C GLU A 125 -1.47 20.30 -8.00
N ASP A 126 -0.38 20.21 -8.78
CA ASP A 126 0.64 19.17 -8.64
C ASP A 126 1.33 19.27 -7.28
N PHE A 127 1.28 18.16 -6.55
CA PHE A 127 2.09 17.96 -5.36
C PHE A 127 3.40 17.26 -5.74
N ASP A 128 4.49 17.80 -5.19
CA ASP A 128 5.91 17.55 -5.48
C ASP A 128 6.22 16.15 -6.07
N SER A 129 6.59 16.16 -7.36
CA SER A 129 7.14 15.09 -8.21
C SER A 129 6.45 13.72 -8.18
N GLY A 130 5.70 13.43 -9.24
CA GLY A 130 5.12 12.11 -9.50
C GLY A 130 6.15 10.97 -9.59
N GLU A 131 5.69 9.74 -9.34
CA GLU A 131 6.55 8.55 -9.41
C GLU A 131 6.76 8.17 -10.89
N ILE A 132 8.02 8.06 -11.32
CA ILE A 132 8.38 7.58 -12.66
C ILE A 132 8.31 6.06 -12.66
N ILE A 133 7.47 5.51 -13.53
CA ILE A 133 7.30 4.09 -13.73
C ILE A 133 8.17 3.68 -14.93
N PRO A 134 9.23 2.88 -14.72
CA PRO A 134 10.12 2.49 -15.80
C PRO A 134 9.37 1.62 -16.81
N PHE A 135 9.71 1.80 -18.09
CA PHE A 135 9.21 0.97 -19.18
C PHE A 135 9.54 -0.51 -18.90
N ASN A 136 8.52 -1.37 -18.92
CA ASN A 136 8.66 -2.79 -18.64
C ASN A 136 8.24 -3.70 -19.82
N GLY A 137 8.11 -3.14 -21.02
CA GLY A 137 7.70 -3.86 -22.22
C GLY A 137 6.28 -4.46 -22.09
N ASP A 138 6.14 -5.74 -22.43
CA ASP A 138 4.86 -6.45 -22.49
C ASP A 138 4.37 -7.02 -21.14
N ARG A 139 4.87 -6.50 -20.01
CA ARG A 139 4.56 -7.03 -18.67
C ARG A 139 3.67 -6.08 -17.87
N ASP A 140 2.74 -6.66 -17.12
CA ASP A 140 1.99 -5.94 -16.09
C ASP A 140 2.92 -5.41 -15.00
N VAL A 141 2.63 -4.22 -14.49
CA VAL A 141 3.42 -3.54 -13.45
C VAL A 141 2.50 -2.99 -12.38
N SER A 142 2.93 -3.07 -11.12
CA SER A 142 2.35 -2.26 -10.05
C SER A 142 3.33 -1.18 -9.61
N ALA A 143 2.82 0.03 -9.43
CA ALA A 143 3.57 1.13 -8.84
C ALA A 143 2.91 1.56 -7.54
N CYS A 144 3.74 1.80 -6.52
CA CYS A 144 3.28 2.28 -5.24
C CYS A 144 3.83 3.67 -5.02
N ILE A 145 3.01 4.55 -4.47
CA ILE A 145 3.41 5.90 -4.12
C ILE A 145 2.68 6.29 -2.84
N GLY A 146 3.46 6.75 -1.87
CA GLY A 146 2.96 7.08 -0.56
C GLY A 146 3.50 8.42 -0.09
N SER A 147 2.67 9.15 0.65
CA SER A 147 3.02 10.47 1.17
C SER A 147 2.35 10.73 2.51
N SER A 148 2.95 11.63 3.29
CA SER A 148 2.37 12.14 4.53
C SER A 148 2.07 13.62 4.34
N ILE A 149 0.79 13.97 4.29
CA ILE A 149 0.32 15.29 3.87
C ILE A 149 -0.68 15.81 4.89
N ARG A 150 -0.64 17.12 5.15
CA ARG A 150 -1.69 17.81 5.91
C ARG A 150 -2.78 18.22 4.92
N PHE A 151 -4.01 17.80 5.19
CA PHE A 151 -5.19 18.26 4.46
C PHE A 151 -5.99 19.20 5.34
N ASP A 152 -6.45 20.30 4.76
CA ASP A 152 -7.48 21.13 5.32
C ASP A 152 -8.86 20.57 4.95
N LYS A 153 -9.88 21.08 5.65
CA LYS A 153 -11.26 20.69 5.36
C LYS A 153 -11.61 21.13 3.94
N ASP A 154 -12.28 20.24 3.21
CA ASP A 154 -12.72 20.39 1.82
C ASP A 154 -11.61 20.28 0.76
N ASP A 155 -10.36 20.03 1.18
CA ASP A 155 -9.30 19.67 0.24
C ASP A 155 -9.65 18.39 -0.54
N LYS A 156 -9.26 18.38 -1.81
CA LYS A 156 -9.53 17.28 -2.73
C LYS A 156 -8.23 16.63 -3.17
N LEU A 157 -8.14 15.34 -2.98
CA LEU A 157 -7.06 14.51 -3.50
C LEU A 157 -7.53 13.81 -4.78
N SER A 158 -6.81 14.02 -5.86
CA SER A 158 -7.03 13.31 -7.12
C SER A 158 -5.72 12.79 -7.68
N PHE A 159 -5.82 11.85 -8.62
CA PHE A 159 -4.68 11.17 -9.20
C PHE A 159 -4.85 11.15 -10.71
N ILE A 160 -3.79 11.54 -11.41
CA ILE A 160 -3.73 11.38 -12.85
C ILE A 160 -2.63 10.39 -13.17
N ALA A 161 -3.04 9.36 -13.90
CA ALA A 161 -2.15 8.46 -14.57
C ALA A 161 -1.85 9.13 -15.92
N VAL A 162 -0.68 9.74 -16.07
CA VAL A 162 -0.38 10.54 -17.25
C VAL A 162 0.39 9.74 -18.29
N ASP A 163 -0.09 9.88 -19.53
CA ASP A 163 0.45 9.37 -20.79
C ASP A 163 0.29 7.85 -21.05
N TYR A 164 -0.14 7.50 -22.26
CA TYR A 164 -0.38 6.15 -22.84
C TYR A 164 -1.02 5.06 -21.94
N GLN A 165 -1.65 5.45 -20.83
CA GLN A 165 -1.99 4.55 -19.75
C GLN A 165 -3.38 3.93 -19.89
N ARG A 166 -3.39 2.59 -19.99
CA ARG A 166 -4.53 1.77 -19.56
C ARG A 166 -4.20 1.23 -18.18
N SER A 167 -4.39 2.04 -17.13
CA SER A 167 -4.49 1.45 -15.80
C SER A 167 -5.66 0.45 -15.81
N VAL A 168 -5.48 -0.67 -15.13
CA VAL A 168 -6.51 -1.70 -14.96
C VAL A 168 -7.15 -1.62 -13.57
N GLY A 169 -6.54 -0.87 -12.65
CA GLY A 169 -7.09 -0.63 -11.32
C GLY A 169 -6.14 0.13 -10.42
N ALA A 170 -6.64 0.58 -9.28
CA ALA A 170 -5.85 1.13 -8.19
C ALA A 170 -6.47 0.81 -6.83
N GLY A 171 -5.64 0.69 -5.80
CA GLY A 171 -6.07 0.68 -4.41
C GLY A 171 -5.40 1.82 -3.67
N ILE A 172 -6.14 2.54 -2.83
CA ILE A 172 -5.58 3.56 -1.96
C ILE A 172 -5.90 3.27 -0.51
N THR A 173 -4.90 3.45 0.33
CA THR A 173 -5.03 3.44 1.78
C THR A 173 -4.82 4.86 2.30
N ILE A 174 -5.75 5.37 3.10
CA ILE A 174 -5.68 6.68 3.74
C ILE A 174 -5.82 6.47 5.25
N THR A 175 -4.93 7.05 6.05
CA THR A 175 -4.97 6.95 7.50
C THR A 175 -4.75 8.30 8.13
N LYS A 176 -5.69 8.78 8.95
CA LYS A 176 -5.47 9.97 9.78
C LYS A 176 -4.50 9.63 10.91
N ILE A 177 -3.45 10.43 11.07
CA ILE A 177 -2.41 10.24 12.09
C ILE A 177 -2.29 11.40 13.10
N GLY A 178 -2.95 12.53 12.85
CA GLY A 178 -2.97 13.69 13.77
C GLY A 178 -3.83 14.84 13.25
N ASP A 179 -3.90 15.93 14.02
CA ASP A 179 -4.60 17.19 13.68
C ASP A 179 -3.63 18.28 13.15
#